data_AF-A0A0Q2QKG8-F1
#
_entry.id   AF-A0A0Q2QKG8-F1
#
_cell.length_a   1.000
_cell.length_b   1.000
_cell.length_c   1.000
_cell.angle_alpha   90.00
_cell.angle_beta   90.00
_cell.angle_gamma   90.00
#
_symmetry.space_group_name_H-M   'P 1'
#
loop_
_entity.id
_entity.type
_entity.pdbx_description
1 polymer ?
#
loop_
_entity_poly.entity_id
_entity_poly.type
_entity_poly.pdbx_seq_one_letter_code
_entity_poly.pdbx_strand_id
1 'polypeptide(L)'
;MSQLVVAPGLLTTATADVNGVASGLDAARLAAARPTTALAAAAADEISTAVAELFAGYGQQFQALGVQTRTLLQQFGQSIQAAAESYAAAEATNSALMDATGFIRRQFAIYDFSDPRGWAALILDYTWGAPGTALGYGVQIVNEFTPNSNYDPALSALAGSHVYRGGIGLSGYATTFGNVTSNLGYSPKAADLMLNHEALHVWQNRLFGPLFSASYSAWTTGGTLVANGYWLLHPEEDLSRVIATIAYYDNPWETWAYRNDHAWPPPGAIPALLWPS
;
A
#
# COMPACT_ATOMS: atom_id res chain seq x y z
N MET A 1 2.47 11.26 -29.64
CA MET A 1 3.01 11.94 -28.45
C MET A 1 4.29 11.22 -28.04
N SER A 2 5.40 11.93 -27.87
CA SER A 2 6.65 11.33 -27.38
C SER A 2 6.60 11.15 -25.87
N GLN A 3 7.07 10.01 -25.36
CA GLN A 3 7.26 9.83 -23.93
C GLN A 3 8.39 10.76 -23.46
N LEU A 4 8.11 11.60 -22.47
CA LEU A 4 9.12 12.39 -21.78
C LEU A 4 9.61 11.57 -20.58
N VAL A 5 10.90 11.26 -20.55
CA VAL A 5 11.55 10.55 -19.45
C VAL A 5 12.61 11.47 -18.87
N VAL A 6 12.51 11.75 -17.58
CA VAL A 6 13.48 12.54 -16.83
C VAL A 6 13.90 11.71 -15.63
N ALA A 7 15.19 11.68 -15.33
CA ALA A 7 15.69 11.07 -14.10
C ALA A 7 16.13 12.20 -13.16
N PRO A 8 15.38 12.51 -12.08
CA PRO A 8 15.69 13.62 -11.18
C PRO A 8 17.12 13.57 -10.64
N GLY A 9 17.64 12.37 -10.36
CA GLY A 9 19.02 12.18 -9.90
C GLY A 9 20.08 12.68 -10.89
N LEU A 10 19.85 12.55 -12.22
CA LEU A 10 20.78 13.07 -13.22
C LEU A 10 20.78 14.60 -13.26
N LEU A 11 19.64 15.24 -12.99
CA LEU A 11 19.56 16.70 -12.90
C LEU A 11 20.29 17.22 -11.66
N THR A 12 20.23 16.51 -10.53
CA THR A 12 21.03 16.84 -9.34
C THR A 12 22.54 16.74 -9.60
N THR A 13 22.99 15.71 -10.33
CA THR A 13 24.39 15.62 -10.78
C THR A 13 24.76 16.79 -11.70
N ALA A 14 23.90 17.12 -12.68
CA ALA A 14 24.15 18.23 -13.59
C ALA A 14 24.24 19.58 -12.85
N THR A 15 23.44 19.81 -11.81
CA THR A 15 23.55 21.00 -10.95
C THR A 15 24.94 21.06 -10.28
N ALA A 16 25.43 19.94 -9.76
CA ALA A 16 26.76 19.88 -9.14
C ALA A 16 27.88 20.17 -10.15
N ASP A 17 27.77 19.63 -11.36
CA ASP A 17 28.72 19.87 -12.44
C ASP A 17 28.74 21.35 -12.86
N VAL A 18 27.57 21.98 -13.03
CA VAL A 18 27.45 23.42 -13.33
C VAL A 18 28.10 24.27 -12.24
N ASN A 19 27.87 23.95 -10.97
CA ASN A 19 28.50 24.64 -9.86
C ASN A 19 30.03 24.47 -9.86
N GLY A 20 30.51 23.27 -10.19
CA GLY A 20 31.93 22.99 -10.38
C GLY A 20 32.55 23.85 -11.47
N VAL A 21 31.94 23.88 -12.66
CA VAL A 21 32.37 24.72 -13.79
C VAL A 21 32.35 26.21 -13.43
N ALA A 22 31.28 26.68 -12.78
CA ALA A 22 31.18 28.07 -12.34
C ALA A 22 32.31 28.46 -11.38
N SER A 23 32.65 27.58 -10.44
CA SER A 23 33.77 27.81 -9.51
C SER A 23 35.13 27.84 -10.21
N GLY A 24 35.36 26.93 -11.16
CA GLY A 24 36.60 26.86 -11.92
C GLY A 24 36.80 28.08 -12.82
N LEU A 25 35.74 28.53 -13.49
CA LEU A 25 35.76 29.74 -14.31
C LEU A 25 36.04 30.98 -13.46
N ASP A 26 35.43 31.10 -12.28
CA ASP A 26 35.68 32.24 -11.40
C ASP A 26 37.11 32.24 -10.84
N ALA A 27 37.66 31.06 -10.50
CA ALA A 27 39.06 30.94 -10.09
C ALA A 27 40.02 31.34 -11.22
N ALA A 28 39.78 30.86 -12.45
CA ALA A 28 40.58 31.23 -13.62
C ALA A 28 40.50 32.73 -13.92
N ARG A 29 39.30 33.32 -13.85
CA ARG A 29 39.07 34.76 -14.01
C ARG A 29 39.86 35.57 -12.97
N LEU A 30 39.80 35.18 -11.70
CA LEU A 30 40.51 35.85 -10.62
C LEU A 30 42.04 35.74 -10.79
N ALA A 31 42.54 34.57 -11.20
CA ALA A 31 43.96 34.39 -11.50
C ALA A 31 44.44 35.28 -12.67
N ALA A 32 43.58 35.46 -13.68
CA ALA A 32 43.87 36.32 -14.83
C ALA A 32 43.70 37.83 -14.55
N ALA A 33 43.08 38.23 -13.44
CA ALA A 33 42.72 39.63 -13.19
C ALA A 33 43.92 40.58 -13.20
N ARG A 34 44.87 40.41 -12.27
CA ARG A 34 46.07 41.27 -12.22
C ARG A 34 46.91 41.26 -13.49
N PRO A 35 47.29 40.11 -14.08
CA PRO A 35 48.15 40.09 -15.25
C PRO A 35 47.50 40.70 -16.50
N THR A 36 46.17 40.83 -16.55
CA THR A 36 45.47 41.42 -17.71
C THR A 36 45.06 42.88 -17.49
N THR A 37 44.90 43.34 -16.25
CA THR A 37 44.46 44.73 -15.96
C THR A 37 45.59 45.67 -15.51
N ALA A 38 46.77 45.13 -15.16
CA ALA A 38 47.92 45.91 -14.68
C ALA A 38 49.13 45.73 -15.60
N LEU A 39 48.91 45.85 -16.91
CA LEU A 39 49.98 45.73 -17.91
C LEU A 39 50.95 46.92 -17.80
N ALA A 40 52.25 46.63 -17.75
CA ALA A 40 53.27 47.67 -17.84
C ALA A 40 53.51 48.07 -19.30
N ALA A 41 53.81 49.34 -19.55
CA ALA A 41 54.26 49.80 -20.84
C ALA A 41 55.60 49.12 -21.22
N ALA A 42 55.75 48.71 -22.47
CA ALA A 42 56.95 48.03 -22.95
C ALA A 42 58.19 48.95 -23.00
N ALA A 43 57.97 50.25 -23.20
CA ALA A 43 58.96 51.32 -23.14
C ALA A 43 58.31 52.62 -22.64
N ALA A 44 59.11 53.66 -22.42
CA ALA A 44 58.67 54.93 -21.83
C ALA A 44 57.98 55.89 -22.84
N ASP A 45 57.80 55.47 -24.09
CA ASP A 45 57.15 56.27 -25.12
C ASP A 45 55.61 56.26 -25.00
N GLU A 46 54.96 57.26 -25.59
CA GLU A 46 53.51 57.40 -25.50
C GLU A 46 52.75 56.26 -26.20
N ILE A 47 53.33 55.64 -27.23
CA ILE A 47 52.68 54.53 -27.95
C ILE A 47 52.66 53.28 -27.07
N SER A 48 53.79 52.93 -26.45
CA SER A 48 53.87 51.81 -25.49
C SER A 48 52.90 51.97 -24.31
N THR A 49 52.74 53.20 -23.83
CA THR A 49 51.79 53.54 -22.75
C THR A 49 50.35 53.35 -23.22
N ALA A 50 49.98 53.94 -24.35
CA ALA A 50 48.62 53.83 -24.90
C ALA A 50 48.22 52.38 -25.22
N VAL A 51 49.16 51.57 -25.71
CA VAL A 51 48.91 50.14 -25.98
C VAL A 51 48.67 49.37 -24.67
N ALA A 52 49.46 49.61 -23.63
CA ALA A 52 49.26 48.98 -22.32
C ALA A 52 47.89 49.35 -21.71
N GLU A 53 47.48 50.61 -21.82
CA GLU A 53 46.17 51.10 -21.37
C GLU A 53 45.01 50.44 -22.15
N LEU A 54 45.13 50.30 -23.47
CA LEU A 54 44.12 49.63 -24.30
C LEU A 54 43.89 48.19 -23.85
N PHE A 55 44.96 47.40 -23.67
CA PHE A 55 44.86 46.01 -23.23
C PHE A 55 44.37 45.90 -21.79
N ALA A 56 44.81 46.79 -20.89
CA ALA A 56 44.29 46.87 -19.53
C ALA A 56 42.77 47.14 -19.51
N GLY A 57 42.29 48.03 -20.39
CA GLY A 57 40.86 48.28 -20.60
C GLY A 57 40.10 47.05 -21.08
N TYR A 58 40.65 46.28 -22.02
CA TYR A 58 40.05 45.01 -22.44
C TYR A 58 40.00 43.97 -21.30
N GLY A 59 41.06 43.90 -20.49
CA GLY A 59 41.10 43.08 -19.27
C GLY A 59 39.98 43.44 -18.29
N GLN A 60 39.73 44.73 -18.06
CA GLN A 60 38.64 45.19 -17.18
C GLN A 60 37.26 44.79 -17.72
N GLN A 61 37.03 44.90 -19.03
CA GLN A 61 35.78 44.45 -19.67
C GLN A 61 35.58 42.94 -19.54
N PHE A 62 36.64 42.14 -19.74
CA PHE A 62 36.60 40.69 -19.52
C PHE A 62 36.24 40.34 -18.08
N GLN A 63 36.80 41.05 -17.09
CA GLN A 63 36.45 40.86 -15.68
C GLN A 63 34.98 41.17 -15.40
N ALA A 64 34.45 42.26 -15.97
CA ALA A 64 33.04 42.63 -15.83
C ALA A 64 32.10 41.57 -16.45
N LEU A 65 32.42 41.06 -17.64
CA LEU A 65 31.68 39.97 -18.27
C LEU A 65 31.75 38.67 -17.45
N GLY A 66 32.90 38.39 -16.84
CA GLY A 66 33.07 37.22 -15.98
C GLY A 66 32.17 37.25 -14.74
N VAL A 67 31.92 38.42 -14.15
CA VAL A 67 30.95 38.57 -13.06
C VAL A 67 29.53 38.24 -13.53
N GLN A 68 29.13 38.74 -14.70
CA GLN A 68 27.81 38.43 -15.29
C GLN A 68 27.67 36.93 -15.60
N THR A 69 28.73 36.31 -16.13
CA THR A 69 28.79 34.87 -16.43
C THR A 69 28.64 34.03 -15.17
N ARG A 70 29.29 34.42 -14.07
CA ARG A 70 29.12 33.76 -12.76
C ARG A 70 27.66 33.82 -12.30
N THR A 71 27.02 34.98 -12.38
CA THR A 71 25.60 35.12 -12.02
C THR A 71 24.70 34.25 -12.89
N LEU A 72 24.95 34.21 -14.20
CA LEU A 72 24.20 33.36 -15.14
C LEU A 72 24.32 31.87 -14.76
N LEU A 73 25.55 31.38 -14.53
CA LEU A 73 25.77 29.97 -14.18
C LEU A 73 25.13 29.59 -12.84
N GLN A 74 25.15 30.51 -11.86
CA GLN A 74 24.46 30.31 -10.59
C GLN A 74 22.94 30.19 -10.77
N GLN A 75 22.32 31.09 -11.55
CA GLN A 75 20.88 31.05 -11.84
C GLN A 75 20.51 29.81 -12.66
N PHE A 76 21.37 29.40 -13.59
CA PHE A 76 21.20 28.19 -14.38
C PHE A 76 21.21 26.93 -13.50
N GLY A 77 22.19 26.80 -12.61
CA GLY A 77 22.25 25.71 -11.64
C GLY A 77 21.03 25.66 -10.71
N GLN A 78 20.58 26.82 -10.22
CA GLN A 78 19.35 26.92 -9.42
C GLN A 78 18.11 26.47 -10.20
N SER A 79 18.03 26.80 -11.49
CA SER A 79 16.91 26.42 -12.35
C SER A 79 16.88 24.91 -12.62
N ILE A 80 18.05 24.28 -12.83
CA ILE A 80 18.15 22.81 -12.98
C ILE A 80 17.74 22.12 -11.68
N GLN A 81 18.19 22.63 -10.53
CA GLN A 81 17.82 22.08 -9.23
C GLN A 81 16.31 22.15 -8.98
N ALA A 82 15.69 23.31 -9.25
CA ALA A 82 14.25 23.48 -9.12
C ALA A 82 13.48 22.53 -10.06
N ALA A 83 13.98 22.31 -11.28
CA ALA A 83 13.40 21.34 -12.19
C ALA A 83 13.51 19.91 -11.64
N ALA A 84 14.67 19.52 -11.09
CA ALA A 84 14.89 18.20 -10.48
C ALA A 84 13.86 17.91 -9.37
N GLU A 85 13.67 18.88 -8.47
CA GLU A 85 12.70 18.79 -7.38
C GLU A 85 11.26 18.68 -7.89
N SER A 86 10.91 19.45 -8.93
CA SER A 86 9.58 19.38 -9.55
C SER A 86 9.31 18.02 -10.18
N TYR A 87 10.27 17.44 -10.89
CA TYR A 87 10.13 16.10 -11.48
C TYR A 87 10.05 15.00 -10.40
N ALA A 88 10.86 15.08 -9.35
CA ALA A 88 10.79 14.14 -8.23
C ALA A 88 9.42 14.19 -7.51
N ALA A 89 8.89 15.38 -7.27
CA ALA A 89 7.55 15.55 -6.68
C ALA A 89 6.44 15.00 -7.58
N ALA A 90 6.58 15.15 -8.90
CA ALA A 90 5.65 14.57 -9.87
C ALA A 90 5.70 13.04 -9.87
N GLU A 91 6.89 12.43 -9.82
CA GLU A 91 7.06 10.98 -9.70
C GLU A 91 6.43 10.43 -8.41
N ALA A 92 6.68 11.08 -7.27
CA ALA A 92 6.09 10.69 -5.99
C ALA A 92 4.55 10.76 -6.02
N THR A 93 4.00 11.84 -6.60
CA THR A 93 2.54 12.01 -6.76
C THR A 93 1.95 10.91 -7.65
N ASN A 94 2.60 10.64 -8.79
CA ASN A 94 2.15 9.60 -9.72
C ASN A 94 2.23 8.20 -9.09
N SER A 95 3.29 7.90 -8.33
CA SER A 95 3.40 6.65 -7.57
C SER A 95 2.25 6.49 -6.57
N ALA A 96 1.98 7.53 -5.77
CA ALA A 96 0.89 7.50 -4.80
C ALA A 96 -0.49 7.30 -5.48
N LEU A 97 -0.70 7.91 -6.65
CA LEU A 97 -1.91 7.70 -7.43
C LEU A 97 -2.00 6.27 -7.98
N MET A 98 -0.88 5.69 -8.44
CA MET A 98 -0.84 4.30 -8.89
C MET A 98 -1.15 3.33 -7.75
N ASP A 99 -0.64 3.58 -6.55
CA ASP A 99 -0.93 2.77 -5.36
C ASP A 99 -2.42 2.88 -4.98
N ALA A 100 -2.98 4.09 -4.97
CA ALA A 100 -4.39 4.32 -4.67
C ALA A 100 -5.32 3.66 -5.70
N THR A 101 -5.01 3.77 -7.00
CA THR A 101 -5.79 3.13 -8.06
C THR A 101 -5.67 1.61 -8.03
N GLY A 102 -4.50 1.07 -7.69
CA GLY A 102 -4.29 -0.35 -7.44
C GLY A 102 -5.16 -0.86 -6.28
N PHE A 103 -5.20 -0.13 -5.16
CA PHE A 103 -6.05 -0.45 -4.03
C PHE A 103 -7.53 -0.46 -4.40
N ILE A 104 -8.02 0.60 -5.05
CA ILE A 104 -9.42 0.70 -5.49
C ILE A 104 -9.77 -0.46 -6.43
N ARG A 105 -8.92 -0.73 -7.42
CA ARG A 105 -9.13 -1.83 -8.37
C ARG A 105 -9.25 -3.16 -7.65
N ARG A 106 -8.39 -3.42 -6.65
CA ARG A 106 -8.47 -4.63 -5.84
C ARG A 106 -9.80 -4.75 -5.10
N GLN A 107 -10.29 -3.67 -4.48
CA GLN A 107 -11.56 -3.68 -3.74
C GLN A 107 -12.76 -4.07 -4.61
N PHE A 108 -12.76 -3.66 -5.87
CA PHE A 108 -13.86 -3.99 -6.79
C PHE A 108 -13.62 -5.26 -7.62
N ALA A 109 -12.39 -5.80 -7.65
CA ALA A 109 -12.05 -6.99 -8.43
C ALA A 109 -12.68 -8.28 -7.90
N ILE A 110 -13.23 -8.28 -6.68
CA ILE A 110 -13.96 -9.42 -6.12
C ILE A 110 -15.38 -9.54 -6.69
N TYR A 111 -15.92 -8.52 -7.34
CA TYR A 111 -17.28 -8.56 -7.88
C TYR A 111 -17.25 -8.94 -9.36
N ASP A 112 -17.94 -10.01 -9.73
CA ASP A 112 -18.19 -10.35 -11.14
C ASP A 112 -19.39 -9.56 -11.65
N PHE A 113 -19.13 -8.42 -12.29
CA PHE A 113 -20.18 -7.56 -12.86
C PHE A 113 -20.84 -8.11 -14.13
N SER A 114 -20.39 -9.26 -14.65
CA SER A 114 -21.10 -9.97 -15.71
C SER A 114 -22.28 -10.81 -15.18
N ASP A 115 -22.31 -11.09 -13.87
CA ASP A 115 -23.39 -11.78 -13.17
C ASP A 115 -24.19 -10.78 -12.30
N PRO A 116 -25.54 -10.79 -12.32
CA PRO A 116 -26.37 -10.02 -11.38
C PRO A 116 -26.00 -10.20 -9.89
N ARG A 117 -25.46 -11.36 -9.51
CA ARG A 117 -24.97 -11.64 -8.16
C ARG A 117 -23.81 -10.74 -7.77
N GLY A 118 -22.91 -10.38 -8.70
CA GLY A 118 -21.81 -9.46 -8.42
C GLY A 118 -22.32 -8.05 -8.13
N TRP A 119 -23.33 -7.59 -8.86
CA TRP A 119 -24.02 -6.33 -8.57
C TRP A 119 -24.74 -6.36 -7.22
N ALA A 120 -25.43 -7.45 -6.90
CA ALA A 120 -26.10 -7.61 -5.60
C ALA A 120 -25.08 -7.62 -4.45
N ALA A 121 -23.98 -8.36 -4.60
CA ALA A 121 -22.89 -8.40 -3.63
C ALA A 121 -22.31 -7.00 -3.36
N LEU A 122 -22.03 -6.23 -4.42
CA LEU A 122 -21.59 -4.85 -4.31
C LEU A 122 -22.59 -4.00 -3.52
N ILE A 123 -23.86 -3.99 -3.94
CA ILE A 123 -24.88 -3.14 -3.31
C ILE A 123 -25.02 -3.50 -1.83
N LEU A 124 -25.06 -4.79 -1.50
CA LEU A 124 -25.18 -5.24 -0.11
C LEU A 124 -23.95 -4.87 0.72
N ASP A 125 -22.74 -5.08 0.21
CA ASP A 125 -21.48 -4.76 0.91
C ASP A 125 -21.37 -3.26 1.24
N TYR A 126 -21.97 -2.36 0.43
CA TYR A 126 -21.90 -0.90 0.64
C TYR A 126 -23.20 -0.26 1.13
N THR A 127 -24.22 -1.04 1.50
CA THR A 127 -25.45 -0.52 2.10
C THR A 127 -25.71 -1.18 3.44
N TRP A 128 -26.38 -2.33 3.42
CA TRP A 128 -26.80 -3.07 4.60
C TRP A 128 -25.65 -3.82 5.26
N GLY A 129 -24.80 -4.49 4.47
CA GLY A 129 -23.60 -5.18 4.92
C GLY A 129 -22.41 -4.27 5.24
N ALA A 130 -22.57 -2.95 5.09
CA ALA A 130 -21.48 -1.97 5.22
C ALA A 130 -20.69 -2.06 6.53
N PRO A 131 -21.31 -2.30 7.71
CA PRO A 131 -20.52 -2.49 8.94
C PRO A 131 -19.58 -3.70 8.88
N GLY A 132 -20.00 -4.81 8.26
CA GLY A 132 -19.14 -5.97 8.06
C GLY A 132 -18.02 -5.67 7.07
N THR A 133 -18.31 -4.99 5.97
CA THR A 133 -17.30 -4.52 5.00
C THR A 133 -16.28 -3.59 5.66
N ALA A 134 -16.71 -2.69 6.55
CA ALA A 134 -15.83 -1.80 7.30
C ALA A 134 -14.88 -2.57 8.22
N LEU A 135 -15.37 -3.61 8.90
CA LEU A 135 -14.52 -4.54 9.65
C LEU A 135 -13.54 -5.25 8.72
N GLY A 136 -14.00 -5.71 7.56
CA GLY A 136 -13.17 -6.29 6.50
C GLY A 136 -12.01 -5.39 6.11
N TYR A 137 -12.23 -4.09 5.86
CA TYR A 137 -11.13 -3.15 5.60
C TYR A 137 -10.11 -3.08 6.74
N GLY A 138 -10.57 -3.10 7.99
CA GLY A 138 -9.68 -3.18 9.15
C GLY A 138 -8.80 -4.43 9.10
N VAL A 139 -9.38 -5.59 8.78
CA VAL A 139 -8.63 -6.85 8.61
C VAL A 139 -7.63 -6.75 7.45
N GLN A 140 -8.01 -6.17 6.32
CA GLN A 140 -7.10 -5.98 5.20
C GLN A 140 -5.90 -5.12 5.61
N ILE A 141 -6.14 -3.98 6.27
CA ILE A 141 -5.08 -3.08 6.75
C ILE A 141 -4.14 -3.83 7.70
N VAL A 142 -4.66 -4.56 8.68
CA VAL A 142 -3.83 -5.34 9.61
C VAL A 142 -3.04 -6.42 8.86
N ASN A 143 -3.66 -7.09 7.89
CA ASN A 143 -2.99 -8.12 7.09
C ASN A 143 -1.88 -7.57 6.19
N GLU A 144 -1.97 -6.33 5.71
CA GLU A 144 -0.87 -5.68 4.97
C GLU A 144 0.39 -5.54 5.83
N PHE A 145 0.24 -5.38 7.15
CA PHE A 145 1.36 -5.32 8.09
C PHE A 145 1.69 -6.66 8.76
N THR A 146 0.90 -7.70 8.49
CA THR A 146 1.11 -9.02 9.06
C THR A 146 1.97 -9.87 8.11
N PRO A 147 3.13 -10.38 8.55
CA PRO A 147 3.97 -11.24 7.72
C PRO A 147 3.21 -12.49 7.27
N ASN A 148 3.45 -12.92 6.02
CA ASN A 148 2.89 -14.14 5.43
C ASN A 148 1.35 -14.17 5.28
N SER A 149 0.68 -13.01 5.31
CA SER A 149 -0.77 -12.95 5.05
C SER A 149 -1.14 -13.44 3.66
N ASN A 150 -0.32 -13.14 2.65
CA ASN A 150 -0.41 -13.67 1.28
C ASN A 150 -1.84 -13.62 0.69
N TYR A 151 -2.20 -12.46 0.11
CA TYR A 151 -3.44 -12.29 -0.63
C TYR A 151 -3.51 -13.20 -1.86
N ASP A 152 -4.64 -13.88 -2.06
CA ASP A 152 -4.88 -14.76 -3.21
C ASP A 152 -5.89 -14.11 -4.17
N PRO A 153 -5.43 -13.42 -5.23
CA PRO A 153 -6.32 -12.70 -6.13
C PRO A 153 -7.23 -13.63 -6.96
N ALA A 154 -6.77 -14.84 -7.29
CA ALA A 154 -7.54 -15.78 -8.10
C ALA A 154 -8.70 -16.37 -7.29
N LEU A 155 -8.41 -16.81 -6.06
CA LEU A 155 -9.46 -17.32 -5.16
C LEU A 155 -10.38 -16.18 -4.70
N SER A 156 -9.86 -14.96 -4.53
CA SER A 156 -10.69 -13.80 -4.20
C SER A 156 -11.73 -13.46 -5.26
N ALA A 157 -11.32 -13.46 -6.53
CA ALA A 157 -12.22 -13.25 -7.66
C ALA A 157 -13.28 -14.36 -7.76
N LEU A 158 -12.88 -15.61 -7.49
CA LEU A 158 -13.79 -16.76 -7.56
C LEU A 158 -14.80 -16.81 -6.40
N ALA A 159 -14.35 -16.52 -5.16
CA ALA A 159 -15.20 -16.55 -3.97
C ALA A 159 -16.07 -15.30 -3.83
N GLY A 160 -15.71 -14.23 -4.54
CA GLY A 160 -16.35 -12.93 -4.40
C GLY A 160 -16.08 -12.29 -3.05
N SER A 161 -14.88 -12.46 -2.51
CA SER A 161 -14.42 -11.89 -1.23
C SER A 161 -12.90 -11.70 -1.27
N HIS A 162 -12.34 -10.89 -0.36
CA HIS A 162 -10.89 -10.76 -0.25
C HIS A 162 -10.30 -11.92 0.54
N VAL A 163 -9.50 -12.76 -0.10
CA VAL A 163 -8.98 -13.98 0.51
C VAL A 163 -7.49 -13.84 0.79
N TYR A 164 -7.11 -14.08 2.05
CA TYR A 164 -5.72 -14.16 2.51
C TYR A 164 -5.42 -15.59 2.98
N ARG A 165 -4.33 -16.17 2.49
CA ARG A 165 -3.91 -17.53 2.83
C ARG A 165 -3.34 -17.62 4.24
N GLY A 166 -2.74 -16.56 4.75
CA GLY A 166 -2.37 -16.38 6.15
C GLY A 166 -3.04 -15.13 6.72
N GLY A 167 -2.44 -14.55 7.76
CA GLY A 167 -2.89 -13.29 8.34
C GLY A 167 -3.57 -13.50 9.69
N ILE A 168 -4.33 -12.50 10.13
CA ILE A 168 -5.03 -12.58 11.41
C ILE A 168 -6.19 -13.57 11.35
N GLY A 169 -6.39 -14.32 12.42
CA GLY A 169 -7.44 -15.33 12.50
C GLY A 169 -7.23 -16.25 13.70
N LEU A 170 -8.17 -17.17 13.92
CA LEU A 170 -8.03 -18.21 14.94
C LEU A 170 -7.09 -19.30 14.42
N SER A 171 -6.13 -19.72 15.26
CA SER A 171 -5.18 -20.77 14.88
C SER A 171 -5.91 -22.05 14.47
N GLY A 172 -5.63 -22.54 13.27
CA GLY A 172 -6.26 -23.74 12.70
C GLY A 172 -7.59 -23.51 11.97
N TYR A 173 -8.11 -22.28 11.94
CA TYR A 173 -9.36 -21.95 11.28
C TYR A 173 -9.18 -20.82 10.27
N ALA A 174 -9.89 -20.93 9.15
CA ALA A 174 -10.19 -19.76 8.33
C ALA A 174 -11.11 -18.84 9.13
N THR A 175 -11.01 -17.53 8.93
CA THR A 175 -11.86 -16.57 9.65
C THR A 175 -12.36 -15.50 8.70
N THR A 176 -13.68 -15.44 8.55
CA THR A 176 -14.36 -14.47 7.69
C THR A 176 -14.88 -13.27 8.48
N PHE A 177 -14.51 -12.08 8.02
CA PHE A 177 -14.90 -10.78 8.54
C PHE A 177 -15.52 -9.96 7.41
N GLY A 178 -16.85 -9.91 7.36
CA GLY A 178 -17.55 -9.21 6.29
C GLY A 178 -17.27 -9.83 4.93
N ASN A 179 -16.63 -9.07 4.04
CA ASN A 179 -16.24 -9.52 2.71
C ASN A 179 -14.76 -9.95 2.63
N VAL A 180 -14.12 -10.26 3.75
CA VAL A 180 -12.72 -10.66 3.84
C VAL A 180 -12.60 -11.99 4.57
N THR A 181 -11.87 -12.95 4.00
CA THR A 181 -11.50 -14.19 4.67
C THR A 181 -9.99 -14.20 4.88
N SER A 182 -9.57 -14.42 6.12
CA SER A 182 -8.17 -14.40 6.54
C SER A 182 -7.79 -15.73 7.19
N ASN A 183 -6.49 -16.02 7.24
CA ASN A 183 -5.94 -17.26 7.79
C ASN A 183 -6.52 -18.53 7.15
N LEU A 184 -6.85 -18.50 5.85
CA LEU A 184 -7.47 -19.63 5.15
C LEU A 184 -6.60 -20.90 5.15
N GLY A 185 -5.27 -20.73 5.21
CA GLY A 185 -4.29 -21.80 5.13
C GLY A 185 -3.95 -22.24 3.70
N TYR A 186 -3.02 -23.19 3.64
CA TYR A 186 -2.44 -23.74 2.39
C TYR A 186 -2.77 -25.21 2.18
N SER A 187 -3.72 -25.76 2.95
CA SER A 187 -4.10 -27.16 2.77
C SER A 187 -4.71 -27.38 1.38
N PRO A 188 -4.63 -28.61 0.81
CA PRO A 188 -5.27 -28.91 -0.47
C PRO A 188 -6.79 -28.64 -0.48
N LYS A 189 -7.43 -28.67 0.70
CA LYS A 189 -8.86 -28.41 0.88
C LYS A 189 -9.20 -26.93 1.12
N ALA A 190 -8.20 -26.05 1.22
CA ALA A 190 -8.42 -24.64 1.56
C ALA A 190 -9.31 -23.92 0.53
N ALA A 191 -9.17 -24.22 -0.76
CA ALA A 191 -10.05 -23.66 -1.78
C ALA A 191 -11.48 -24.17 -1.64
N ASP A 192 -11.67 -25.48 -1.40
CA ASP A 192 -13.00 -26.07 -1.20
C ASP A 192 -13.67 -25.53 0.06
N LEU A 193 -12.93 -25.37 1.16
CA LEU A 193 -13.40 -24.71 2.38
C LEU A 193 -13.80 -23.27 2.08
N MET A 194 -12.96 -22.52 1.35
CA MET A 194 -13.28 -21.15 1.00
C MET A 194 -14.59 -21.04 0.21
N LEU A 195 -14.75 -21.88 -0.83
CA LEU A 195 -15.88 -21.77 -1.74
C LEU A 195 -17.18 -22.36 -1.19
N ASN A 196 -17.10 -23.40 -0.36
CA ASN A 196 -18.27 -24.10 0.15
C ASN A 196 -18.60 -23.75 1.61
N HIS A 197 -17.71 -23.10 2.36
CA HIS A 197 -17.94 -22.73 3.76
C HIS A 197 -17.81 -21.22 3.97
N GLU A 198 -16.61 -20.66 3.76
CA GLU A 198 -16.33 -19.25 4.10
C GLU A 198 -17.08 -18.27 3.21
N ALA A 199 -17.22 -18.57 1.92
CA ALA A 199 -18.02 -17.76 0.99
C ALA A 199 -19.48 -17.69 1.44
N LEU A 200 -20.00 -18.72 2.12
CA LEU A 200 -21.34 -18.66 2.70
C LEU A 200 -21.38 -17.65 3.84
N HIS A 201 -20.38 -17.57 4.72
CA HIS A 201 -20.32 -16.53 5.76
C HIS A 201 -20.26 -15.12 5.16
N VAL A 202 -19.57 -14.94 4.04
CA VAL A 202 -19.58 -13.67 3.30
C VAL A 202 -21.01 -13.34 2.83
N TRP A 203 -21.73 -14.31 2.28
CA TRP A 203 -23.12 -14.12 1.86
C TRP A 203 -24.09 -13.95 3.04
N GLN A 204 -23.87 -14.63 4.16
CA GLN A 204 -24.62 -14.41 5.40
C GLN A 204 -24.43 -12.97 5.87
N ASN A 205 -23.20 -12.45 5.87
CA ASN A 205 -22.95 -11.05 6.17
C ASN A 205 -23.64 -10.11 5.16
N ARG A 206 -23.60 -10.40 3.87
CA ARG A 206 -24.28 -9.58 2.83
C ARG A 206 -25.80 -9.53 3.03
N LEU A 207 -26.42 -10.68 3.25
CA LEU A 207 -27.87 -10.82 3.29
C LEU A 207 -28.45 -10.36 4.64
N PHE A 208 -27.77 -10.65 5.74
CA PHE A 208 -28.28 -10.38 7.10
C PHE A 208 -27.59 -9.18 7.77
N GLY A 209 -26.51 -8.65 7.19
CA GLY A 209 -25.86 -7.41 7.61
C GLY A 209 -25.53 -7.43 9.11
N PRO A 210 -25.82 -6.36 9.87
CA PRO A 210 -25.54 -6.29 11.30
C PRO A 210 -26.20 -7.40 12.14
N LEU A 211 -27.32 -7.97 11.67
CA LEU A 211 -27.99 -9.05 12.39
C LEU A 211 -27.13 -10.32 12.40
N PHE A 212 -26.36 -10.58 11.35
CA PHE A 212 -25.43 -11.71 11.31
C PHE A 212 -24.41 -11.59 12.45
N SER A 213 -23.62 -10.51 12.47
CA SER A 213 -22.57 -10.32 13.47
C SER A 213 -23.12 -10.23 14.90
N ALA A 214 -24.26 -9.56 15.08
CA ALA A 214 -24.88 -9.41 16.39
C ALA A 214 -25.40 -10.76 16.93
N SER A 215 -26.13 -11.52 16.11
CA SER A 215 -26.65 -12.82 16.52
C SER A 215 -25.56 -13.86 16.69
N TYR A 216 -24.54 -13.85 15.84
CA TYR A 216 -23.37 -14.71 15.98
C TYR A 216 -22.67 -14.44 17.33
N SER A 217 -22.39 -13.17 17.64
CA SER A 217 -21.72 -12.78 18.90
C SER A 217 -22.58 -13.10 20.13
N ALA A 218 -23.89 -12.89 20.04
CA ALA A 218 -24.82 -13.25 21.10
C ALA A 218 -24.83 -14.76 21.35
N TRP A 219 -24.83 -15.57 20.28
CA TRP A 219 -24.76 -17.03 20.38
C TRP A 219 -23.44 -17.48 21.01
N THR A 220 -22.30 -16.98 20.54
CA THR A 220 -21.00 -17.34 21.11
C THR A 220 -20.90 -16.97 22.58
N THR A 221 -21.43 -15.81 22.98
CA THR A 221 -21.44 -15.38 24.38
C THR A 221 -22.34 -16.29 25.23
N GLY A 222 -23.59 -16.50 24.81
CA GLY A 222 -24.55 -17.34 25.54
C GLY A 222 -24.11 -18.80 25.60
N GLY A 223 -23.66 -19.35 24.47
CA GLY A 223 -23.13 -20.71 24.35
C GLY A 223 -21.90 -20.93 25.22
N THR A 224 -21.03 -19.92 25.39
CA THR A 224 -19.90 -20.01 26.32
C THR A 224 -20.38 -20.14 27.77
N LEU A 225 -21.41 -19.38 28.17
CA LEU A 225 -21.98 -19.49 29.53
C LEU A 225 -22.62 -20.88 29.74
N VAL A 226 -23.36 -21.38 28.76
CA VAL A 226 -23.96 -22.72 28.80
C VAL A 226 -22.89 -23.81 28.85
N ALA A 227 -21.82 -23.70 28.04
CA ALA A 227 -20.71 -24.62 28.02
C ALA A 227 -19.98 -24.69 29.37
N ASN A 228 -19.75 -23.55 30.03
CA ASN A 228 -19.18 -23.53 31.38
C ASN A 228 -20.11 -24.21 32.39
N GLY A 229 -21.42 -23.97 32.32
CA GLY A 229 -22.41 -24.64 33.17
C GLY A 229 -22.44 -26.15 32.96
N TYR A 230 -22.39 -26.61 31.71
CA TYR A 230 -22.34 -28.03 31.35
C TYR A 230 -21.04 -28.68 31.87
N TRP A 231 -19.90 -28.04 31.65
CA TRP A 231 -18.60 -28.55 32.09
C TRP A 231 -18.50 -28.68 33.62
N LEU A 232 -19.17 -27.82 34.40
CA LEU A 232 -19.24 -27.98 35.87
C LEU A 232 -19.95 -29.26 36.30
N LEU A 233 -20.84 -29.81 35.46
CA LEU A 233 -21.52 -31.09 35.69
C LEU A 233 -20.77 -32.28 35.05
N HIS A 234 -19.88 -31.99 34.10
CA HIS A 234 -19.09 -32.96 33.31
C HIS A 234 -17.60 -32.56 33.25
N PRO A 235 -16.90 -32.45 34.40
CA PRO A 235 -15.54 -31.93 34.44
C PRO A 235 -14.51 -32.85 33.78
N GLU A 236 -14.90 -34.08 33.45
CA GLU A 236 -14.13 -35.04 32.66
C GLU A 236 -13.94 -34.63 31.19
N GLU A 237 -14.82 -33.77 30.67
CA GLU A 237 -14.73 -33.28 29.29
C GLU A 237 -13.71 -32.13 29.17
N ASP A 238 -13.09 -32.00 28.00
CA ASP A 238 -12.20 -30.86 27.72
C ASP A 238 -13.03 -29.57 27.55
N LEU A 239 -12.84 -28.61 28.45
CA LEU A 239 -13.61 -27.36 28.46
C LEU A 239 -13.51 -26.60 27.12
N SER A 240 -12.35 -26.59 26.48
CA SER A 240 -12.16 -25.88 25.21
C SER A 240 -12.98 -26.51 24.08
N ARG A 241 -13.05 -27.84 24.07
CA ARG A 241 -13.87 -28.61 23.13
C ARG A 241 -15.36 -28.46 23.39
N VAL A 242 -15.79 -28.43 24.66
CA VAL A 242 -17.19 -28.17 25.03
C VAL A 242 -17.61 -26.77 24.58
N ILE A 243 -16.78 -25.74 24.86
CA ILE A 243 -17.03 -24.37 24.41
C ILE A 243 -17.08 -24.31 22.89
N ALA A 244 -16.10 -24.88 22.17
CA ALA A 244 -16.10 -24.90 20.71
C ALA A 244 -17.33 -25.61 20.15
N THR A 245 -17.81 -26.68 20.79
CA THR A 245 -19.03 -27.38 20.37
C THR A 245 -20.27 -26.49 20.51
N ILE A 246 -20.53 -25.96 21.70
CA ILE A 246 -21.80 -25.27 21.99
C ILE A 246 -21.78 -23.81 21.48
N ALA A 247 -20.67 -23.11 21.64
CA ALA A 247 -20.57 -21.67 21.36
C ALA A 247 -20.16 -21.35 19.92
N TYR A 248 -19.59 -22.31 19.20
CA TYR A 248 -19.10 -22.14 17.82
C TYR A 248 -19.78 -23.13 16.87
N TYR A 249 -19.51 -24.44 16.92
CA TYR A 249 -20.05 -25.41 15.96
C TYR A 249 -21.58 -25.47 15.94
N ASP A 250 -22.22 -25.42 17.11
CA ASP A 250 -23.68 -25.44 17.27
C ASP A 250 -24.36 -24.09 16.96
N ASN A 251 -23.59 -23.07 16.59
CA ASN A 251 -24.15 -21.80 16.12
C ASN A 251 -24.94 -22.05 14.82
N PRO A 252 -26.19 -21.54 14.68
CA PRO A 252 -26.98 -21.74 13.47
C PRO A 252 -26.28 -21.32 12.18
N TRP A 253 -25.42 -20.29 12.23
CA TRP A 253 -24.66 -19.82 11.08
C TRP A 253 -23.56 -20.79 10.65
N GLU A 254 -22.83 -21.33 11.62
CA GLU A 254 -21.79 -22.36 11.41
C GLU A 254 -22.43 -23.68 10.99
N THR A 255 -23.53 -24.08 11.64
CA THR A 255 -24.31 -25.27 11.27
C THR A 255 -24.77 -25.20 9.82
N TRP A 256 -25.22 -24.03 9.35
CA TRP A 256 -25.57 -23.83 7.94
C TRP A 256 -24.33 -24.00 7.03
N ALA A 257 -23.19 -23.40 7.39
CA ALA A 257 -21.96 -23.51 6.61
C ALA A 257 -21.40 -24.94 6.54
N TYR A 258 -21.33 -25.66 7.66
CA TYR A 258 -20.92 -27.06 7.72
C TYR A 258 -21.86 -28.03 7.01
N ARG A 259 -23.15 -27.69 6.91
CA ARG A 259 -24.08 -28.48 6.08
C ARG A 259 -23.87 -28.20 4.60
N ASN A 260 -23.52 -26.96 4.24
CA ASN A 260 -23.26 -26.55 2.87
C ASN A 260 -21.96 -27.14 2.31
N ASP A 261 -20.91 -27.27 3.13
CA ASP A 261 -19.62 -27.89 2.74
C ASP A 261 -19.59 -29.42 2.90
N HIS A 262 -20.70 -30.02 3.32
CA HIS A 262 -20.85 -31.46 3.60
C HIS A 262 -19.91 -31.99 4.70
N ALA A 263 -19.46 -31.15 5.63
CA ALA A 263 -18.63 -31.53 6.76
C ALA A 263 -19.38 -31.57 8.11
N TRP A 264 -20.72 -31.49 8.11
CA TRP A 264 -21.54 -31.70 9.31
C TRP A 264 -21.74 -33.20 9.63
N PRO A 265 -21.54 -33.65 10.88
CA PRO A 265 -21.05 -32.89 12.03
C PRO A 265 -19.53 -32.65 11.98
N PRO A 266 -19.02 -31.51 12.48
CA PRO A 266 -17.60 -31.20 12.45
C PRO A 266 -16.77 -32.20 13.28
N PRO A 267 -15.59 -32.64 12.82
CA PRO A 267 -14.81 -33.68 13.50
C PRO A 267 -14.31 -33.28 14.89
N GLY A 268 -14.18 -31.97 15.17
CA GLY A 268 -13.78 -31.46 16.48
C GLY A 268 -14.91 -31.39 17.51
N ALA A 269 -16.16 -31.51 17.09
CA ALA A 269 -17.33 -31.32 17.95
C ALA A 269 -17.62 -32.54 18.83
N ILE A 270 -18.50 -32.37 19.82
CA ILE A 270 -19.11 -33.44 20.61
C ILE A 270 -20.51 -33.71 20.03
N PRO A 271 -20.73 -34.79 19.27
CA PRO A 271 -21.98 -34.99 18.52
C PRO A 271 -23.26 -34.97 19.37
N ALA A 272 -23.17 -35.40 20.63
CA ALA A 272 -24.31 -35.42 21.55
C ALA A 272 -24.80 -34.02 21.95
N LEU A 273 -23.98 -32.98 21.74
CA LEU A 273 -24.28 -31.59 22.08
C LEU A 273 -24.67 -30.75 20.86
N LEU A 274 -24.70 -31.35 19.66
CA LEU A 274 -25.03 -30.66 18.43
C LEU A 274 -26.53 -30.76 18.09
N TRP A 275 -27.03 -29.83 17.28
CA TRP A 275 -28.33 -29.94 16.62
C TRP A 275 -28.52 -31.32 15.95
N PRO A 276 -29.73 -31.89 16.01
CA PRO A 276 -30.05 -33.13 15.31
C PRO A 276 -29.74 -33.02 13.82
N SER A 277 -29.17 -34.09 13.25
CA SER A 277 -28.88 -34.22 11.82
C SER A 277 -30.12 -34.13 10.97
#